data_AF-A0AAN0IS86-F1
#
_entry.id   AF-A0AAN0IS86-F1
#
_cell.length_a   1.000
_cell.length_b   1.000
_cell.length_c   1.000
_cell.angle_alpha   90.00
_cell.angle_beta   90.00
_cell.angle_gamma   90.00
#
_symmetry.space_group_name_H-M   'P 1'
#
loop_
_entity.id
_entity.type
_entity.pdbx_description
1 polymer ?
#
loop_
_entity_poly.entity_id
_entity_poly.type
_entity_poly.pdbx_seq_one_letter_code
_entity_poly.pdbx_strand_id
1 'polypeptide(L)'
;MSSNLTSSGPYPGQVALFHGEWSSEGLLQVYLNNRWGTVCSEFFTLANGDSVCQQLGYTNALYYSPYSQYSIRWIWLRELNATCNSSCFKDCYMAPTIRNIYCSNRDDVYLVCTFDTTRYDSSLPYGRNCSLEYGTLTAAFIAVLMILFCLIVSVYIIIFIMRVVVAAYHKTEHYKLKDKRHRNRRHDFDEYRSSLDENSMILSNDYTVKD
;
A
#
# COMPACT_ATOMS: atom_id res chain seq x y z
N MET A 1 -1.39 34.39 5.61
CA MET A 1 -1.21 33.06 6.25
C MET A 1 -1.54 32.01 5.22
N SER A 2 -0.53 31.54 4.48
CA SER A 2 -0.71 30.55 3.42
C SER A 2 -0.56 29.16 4.03
N SER A 3 -1.66 28.43 4.14
CA SER A 3 -1.66 27.05 4.64
C SER A 3 -1.02 26.10 3.63
N ASN A 4 -0.11 25.27 4.14
CA ASN A 4 0.59 24.18 3.48
C ASN A 4 -0.33 23.26 2.67
N LEU A 5 -0.41 23.46 1.34
CA LEU A 5 -1.06 22.55 0.40
C LEU A 5 -0.23 22.35 -0.87
N THR A 6 1.07 22.09 -0.78
CA THR A 6 1.85 21.62 -1.95
C THR A 6 3.08 20.80 -1.55
N SER A 7 2.90 19.51 -1.24
CA SER A 7 4.01 18.53 -1.29
C SER A 7 3.76 17.41 -2.30
N SER A 8 2.55 17.30 -2.85
CA SER A 8 2.24 16.52 -4.04
C SER A 8 2.03 17.48 -5.21
N GLY A 9 2.70 17.27 -6.33
CA GLY A 9 2.41 17.97 -7.58
C GLY A 9 0.96 17.77 -8.05
N PRO A 10 0.56 18.36 -9.18
CA PRO A 10 -0.81 18.23 -9.67
C PRO A 10 -1.19 16.78 -9.95
N TYR A 11 -2.44 16.41 -9.63
CA TYR A 11 -2.96 15.05 -9.79
C TYR A 11 -3.95 14.96 -10.96
N PRO A 12 -4.10 13.78 -11.60
CA PRO A 12 -5.05 13.61 -12.71
C PRO A 12 -6.48 14.00 -12.32
N GLY A 13 -7.13 14.83 -13.15
CA GLY A 13 -8.47 15.36 -12.92
C GLY A 13 -8.51 16.61 -12.04
N GLN A 14 -7.36 17.12 -11.57
CA GLN A 14 -7.32 18.41 -10.88
C GLN A 14 -7.73 19.54 -11.83
N VAL A 15 -8.62 20.43 -11.36
CA VAL A 15 -9.10 21.60 -12.09
C VAL A 15 -8.55 22.90 -11.51
N ALA A 16 -8.45 23.93 -12.35
CA ALA A 16 -8.08 25.28 -11.96
C ALA A 16 -8.63 26.30 -12.96
N LEU A 17 -8.84 27.54 -12.50
CA LEU A 17 -9.21 28.69 -13.33
C LEU A 17 -7.98 29.59 -13.50
N PHE A 18 -7.68 29.96 -14.74
CA PHE A 18 -6.52 30.80 -15.08
C PHE A 18 -6.94 32.03 -15.88
N HIS A 19 -6.17 33.11 -15.79
CA HIS A 19 -6.38 34.35 -16.56
C HIS A 19 -7.74 35.04 -16.33
N GLY A 20 -8.41 34.81 -15.20
CA GLY A 20 -9.53 35.64 -14.76
C GLY A 20 -9.06 36.86 -13.97
N GLU A 21 -9.92 37.87 -13.85
CA GLU A 21 -9.66 39.05 -13.03
C GLU A 21 -9.75 38.72 -11.53
N TRP A 22 -10.67 37.81 -11.19
CA TRP A 22 -10.85 37.27 -9.84
C TRP A 22 -10.57 35.77 -9.77
N SER A 23 -10.27 35.27 -8.57
CA SER A 23 -10.01 33.83 -8.38
C SER A 23 -11.22 32.94 -8.70
N SER A 24 -12.42 33.51 -8.73
CA SER A 24 -13.69 32.83 -9.03
C SER A 24 -13.98 32.75 -10.52
N GLU A 25 -13.09 33.23 -11.39
CA GLU A 25 -13.29 33.18 -12.82
C GLU A 25 -12.01 32.88 -13.59
N GLY A 26 -12.19 32.42 -14.83
CA GLY A 26 -11.08 32.24 -15.75
C GLY A 26 -11.29 31.12 -16.76
N LEU A 27 -10.25 30.92 -17.57
CA LEU A 27 -10.06 29.77 -18.42
C LEU A 27 -10.00 28.49 -17.58
N LEU A 28 -10.95 27.58 -17.82
CA LEU A 28 -10.98 26.28 -17.18
C LEU A 28 -9.87 25.38 -17.72
N GLN A 29 -8.96 24.96 -16.83
CA GLN A 29 -7.95 23.97 -17.13
C GLN A 29 -8.09 22.72 -16.26
N VAL A 30 -7.73 21.58 -16.83
CA VAL A 30 -7.69 20.28 -16.17
C VAL A 30 -6.33 19.62 -16.38
N TYR A 31 -5.79 19.02 -15.32
CA TYR A 31 -4.54 18.28 -15.37
C TYR A 31 -4.80 16.81 -15.73
N LEU A 32 -4.30 16.37 -16.88
CA LEU A 32 -4.47 15.01 -17.36
C LEU A 32 -3.21 14.59 -18.15
N ASN A 33 -2.80 13.33 -18.05
CA ASN A 33 -1.62 12.80 -18.77
C ASN A 33 -0.35 13.64 -18.55
N ASN A 34 -0.12 14.06 -17.30
CA ASN A 34 1.02 14.88 -16.88
C ASN A 34 1.11 16.27 -17.53
N ARG A 35 -0.04 16.85 -17.91
CA ARG A 35 -0.09 18.19 -18.50
C ARG A 35 -1.43 18.87 -18.25
N TRP A 36 -1.39 20.18 -18.16
CA TRP A 36 -2.58 21.02 -18.20
C TRP A 36 -3.14 21.09 -19.62
N GLY A 37 -4.45 21.05 -19.73
CA GLY A 37 -5.20 21.26 -20.98
C GLY A 37 -6.53 21.95 -20.70
N THR A 38 -7.15 22.49 -21.74
CA THR A 38 -8.46 23.16 -21.68
C THR A 38 -9.60 22.20 -21.93
N VAL A 39 -10.79 22.64 -21.54
CA VAL A 39 -12.03 21.90 -21.75
C VAL A 39 -12.79 22.54 -22.91
N CYS A 40 -13.21 21.70 -23.87
CA CYS A 40 -14.06 22.17 -24.96
C CYS A 40 -15.49 22.49 -24.47
N SER A 41 -16.06 23.58 -24.96
CA SER A 41 -17.41 24.05 -24.65
C SER A 41 -18.50 23.23 -25.33
N GLU A 42 -18.14 22.45 -26.36
CA GLU A 42 -19.04 21.49 -27.00
C GLU A 42 -19.50 20.46 -25.95
N PHE A 43 -20.79 20.49 -25.60
CA PHE A 43 -21.41 19.70 -24.52
C PHE A 43 -21.05 20.11 -23.09
N PHE A 44 -20.33 21.22 -22.88
CA PHE A 44 -20.19 21.78 -21.55
C PHE A 44 -21.52 22.36 -21.10
N THR A 45 -21.95 22.02 -19.89
CA THR A 45 -23.21 22.51 -19.31
C THR A 45 -22.94 23.28 -18.04
N LEU A 46 -23.92 24.09 -17.62
CA LEU A 46 -23.83 24.81 -16.34
C LEU A 46 -23.70 23.85 -15.15
N ALA A 47 -24.30 22.65 -15.23
CA ALA A 47 -24.13 21.61 -14.22
C ALA A 47 -22.69 21.07 -14.12
N ASN A 48 -21.97 21.01 -15.25
CA ASN A 48 -20.53 20.72 -15.21
C ASN A 48 -19.77 21.87 -14.54
N GLY A 49 -20.16 23.12 -14.84
CA GLY A 49 -19.65 24.31 -14.16
C GLY A 49 -19.85 24.27 -12.65
N ASP A 50 -21.05 23.90 -12.17
CA ASP A 50 -21.35 23.77 -10.74
C ASP A 50 -20.39 22.79 -10.07
N SER A 51 -20.16 21.65 -10.70
CA SER A 51 -19.26 20.62 -10.19
C SER A 51 -17.81 21.12 -10.10
N VAL A 52 -17.33 21.86 -11.12
CA VAL A 52 -16.01 22.52 -11.10
C VAL A 52 -15.92 23.56 -9.99
N CYS A 53 -16.91 24.46 -9.91
CA CYS A 53 -16.94 25.53 -8.93
C CYS A 53 -16.94 24.96 -7.50
N GLN A 54 -17.73 23.92 -7.24
CA GLN A 54 -17.77 23.22 -5.96
C GLN A 54 -16.43 22.52 -5.64
N GLN A 55 -15.76 21.94 -6.63
CA GLN A 55 -14.42 21.36 -6.45
C GLN A 55 -13.36 22.40 -6.08
N LEU A 56 -13.50 23.63 -6.60
CA LEU A 56 -12.64 24.77 -6.28
C LEU A 56 -13.01 25.47 -4.96
N GLY A 57 -14.10 25.07 -4.31
CA GLY A 57 -14.56 25.64 -3.04
C GLY A 57 -15.54 26.82 -3.17
N TYR A 58 -16.08 27.05 -4.37
CA TYR A 58 -17.15 28.00 -4.63
C TYR A 58 -18.53 27.34 -4.46
N THR A 59 -19.60 28.15 -4.50
CA THR A 59 -20.96 27.66 -4.31
C THR A 59 -21.47 26.93 -5.54
N ASN A 60 -21.59 27.64 -6.67
CA ASN A 60 -22.10 27.13 -7.95
C ASN A 60 -21.47 27.91 -9.12
N ALA A 61 -21.69 27.48 -10.35
CA ALA A 61 -21.40 28.27 -11.53
C ALA A 61 -22.45 29.38 -11.71
N LEU A 62 -21.97 30.60 -11.96
CA LEU A 62 -22.82 31.72 -12.37
C LEU A 62 -23.14 31.62 -13.86
N TYR A 63 -22.10 31.46 -14.67
CA TYR A 63 -22.19 31.33 -16.12
C TYR A 63 -20.90 30.71 -16.68
N TYR A 64 -20.96 30.26 -17.93
CA TYR A 64 -19.78 29.92 -18.71
C TYR A 64 -19.88 30.54 -20.11
N SER A 65 -18.73 30.81 -20.73
CA SER A 65 -18.61 31.26 -22.11
C SER A 65 -17.84 30.22 -22.91
N PRO A 66 -18.28 29.89 -24.14
CA PRO A 66 -17.55 28.98 -25.03
C PRO A 66 -16.26 29.61 -25.58
N TYR A 67 -16.00 30.88 -25.29
CA TYR A 67 -14.84 31.61 -25.76
C TYR A 67 -13.99 32.09 -24.59
N SER A 68 -12.69 31.83 -24.70
CA SER A 68 -11.64 32.46 -23.91
C SER A 68 -10.65 33.17 -24.85
N GLN A 69 -10.19 34.36 -24.45
CA GLN A 69 -9.12 35.07 -25.15
C GLN A 69 -7.77 34.34 -25.04
N TYR A 70 -7.66 33.44 -24.06
CA TYR A 70 -6.49 32.63 -23.76
C TYR A 70 -6.78 31.18 -24.11
N SER A 71 -5.85 30.54 -24.81
CA SER A 71 -5.98 29.14 -25.20
C SER A 71 -4.64 28.42 -25.13
N ILE A 72 -4.69 27.14 -24.77
CA ILE A 72 -3.56 26.23 -24.83
C ILE A 72 -3.84 25.15 -25.87
N ARG A 73 -2.80 24.70 -26.59
CA ARG A 73 -2.89 23.74 -27.72
C ARG A 73 -3.51 22.37 -27.40
N TRP A 74 -3.91 22.15 -26.17
CA TRP A 74 -4.20 20.86 -25.58
C TRP A 74 -5.65 20.87 -25.10
N ILE A 75 -6.58 20.72 -26.04
CA ILE A 75 -8.02 20.73 -25.77
C ILE A 75 -8.49 19.30 -25.53
N TRP A 76 -9.19 19.10 -24.43
CA TRP A 76 -9.78 17.81 -24.05
C TRP A 76 -11.30 17.81 -24.29
N LEU A 77 -11.87 16.64 -24.63
CA LEU A 77 -13.31 16.50 -24.89
C LEU A 77 -14.00 15.32 -24.18
N ARG A 78 -15.30 15.59 -23.98
CA ARG A 78 -16.51 14.81 -23.66
C ARG A 78 -16.64 14.16 -22.28
N GLU A 79 -17.85 14.41 -21.76
CA GLU A 79 -18.46 14.02 -20.49
C GLU A 79 -17.56 14.20 -19.27
N LEU A 80 -17.66 15.39 -18.68
CA LEU A 80 -17.41 15.57 -17.27
C LEU A 80 -18.53 14.85 -16.49
N ASN A 81 -18.59 13.51 -16.61
CA ASN A 81 -19.39 12.69 -15.72
C ASN A 81 -18.67 12.71 -14.38
N ALA A 82 -19.16 13.54 -13.48
CA ALA A 82 -18.73 13.54 -12.10
C ALA A 82 -19.10 12.17 -11.50
N THR A 83 -18.16 11.22 -11.55
CA THR A 83 -18.26 9.97 -10.80
C THR A 83 -17.77 10.27 -9.40
N CYS A 84 -18.67 10.82 -8.59
CA CYS A 84 -18.39 11.14 -7.21
C CYS A 84 -18.74 9.93 -6.35
N ASN A 85 -17.73 9.13 -6.00
CA ASN A 85 -17.90 7.99 -5.09
C ASN A 85 -17.73 8.37 -3.60
N SER A 86 -17.36 9.62 -3.30
CA SER A 86 -17.15 10.10 -1.94
C SER A 86 -17.89 11.41 -1.68
N SER A 87 -18.08 11.72 -0.39
CA SER A 87 -18.58 13.02 0.09
C SER A 87 -17.61 14.19 -0.17
N CYS A 88 -16.50 13.93 -0.87
CA CYS A 88 -15.40 14.83 -1.14
C CYS A 88 -15.24 15.11 -2.63
N PHE A 89 -15.44 16.36 -3.03
CA PHE A 89 -15.32 16.80 -4.42
C PHE A 89 -13.90 16.64 -5.00
N LYS A 90 -12.87 16.48 -4.16
CA LYS A 90 -11.50 16.16 -4.61
C LYS A 90 -11.40 14.78 -5.27
N ASP A 91 -12.28 13.85 -4.95
CA ASP A 91 -12.35 12.52 -5.59
C ASP A 91 -13.32 12.48 -6.77
N CYS A 92 -13.96 13.61 -7.10
CA CYS A 92 -14.70 13.72 -8.35
C CYS A 92 -13.67 13.90 -9.47
N TYR A 93 -13.41 12.80 -10.17
CA TYR A 93 -12.50 12.80 -11.31
C TYR A 93 -13.21 13.42 -12.51
N MET A 94 -12.83 14.65 -12.82
CA MET A 94 -13.14 15.27 -14.10
C MET A 94 -12.06 14.87 -15.09
N ALA A 95 -12.18 13.68 -15.65
CA ALA A 95 -11.25 13.18 -16.67
C ALA A 95 -11.94 13.24 -18.05
N PRO A 96 -11.63 14.23 -18.89
CA PRO A 96 -12.06 14.17 -20.28
C PRO A 96 -11.42 12.95 -20.95
N THR A 97 -12.22 12.19 -21.69
CA THR A 97 -11.86 10.83 -22.11
C THR A 97 -11.08 10.80 -23.44
N ILE A 98 -11.20 11.83 -24.28
CA ILE A 98 -10.64 11.83 -25.65
C ILE A 98 -10.14 13.24 -26.04
N ARG A 99 -9.07 13.33 -26.83
CA ARG A 99 -8.68 14.58 -27.54
C ARG A 99 -9.58 14.73 -28.77
N ASN A 100 -10.34 15.81 -28.86
CA ASN A 100 -11.06 16.12 -30.10
C ASN A 100 -10.21 16.97 -31.04
N ILE A 101 -10.27 16.64 -32.32
CA ILE A 101 -9.62 17.37 -33.41
C ILE A 101 -10.55 18.49 -33.94
N TYR A 102 -11.86 18.43 -33.65
CA TYR A 102 -12.85 19.42 -34.10
C TYR A 102 -12.99 20.64 -33.18
N CYS A 103 -12.54 20.57 -31.92
CA CYS A 103 -12.50 21.76 -31.07
C CYS A 103 -11.24 22.56 -31.37
N SER A 104 -11.44 23.87 -31.45
CA SER A 104 -10.43 24.86 -31.64
C SER A 104 -10.22 25.66 -30.36
N ASN A 105 -9.18 26.47 -30.35
CA ASN A 105 -8.91 27.43 -29.28
C ASN A 105 -10.09 28.38 -28.97
N ARG A 106 -11.07 28.49 -29.88
CA ARG A 106 -12.27 29.32 -29.70
C ARG A 106 -13.39 28.62 -28.96
N ASP A 107 -13.21 27.35 -28.63
CA ASP A 107 -14.16 26.51 -27.91
C ASP A 107 -13.69 26.27 -26.47
N ASP A 108 -12.69 27.01 -25.99
CA ASP A 108 -12.19 26.89 -24.62
C ASP A 108 -13.17 27.54 -23.63
N VAL A 109 -13.54 26.77 -22.60
CA VAL A 109 -14.48 27.24 -21.57
C VAL A 109 -13.86 28.29 -20.65
N TYR A 110 -14.45 29.47 -20.64
CA TYR A 110 -14.29 30.45 -19.56
C TYR A 110 -15.43 30.27 -18.56
N LEU A 111 -15.11 30.03 -17.29
CA LEU A 111 -16.07 29.75 -16.24
C LEU A 111 -16.07 30.86 -15.19
N VAL A 112 -17.25 31.22 -14.70
CA VAL A 112 -17.41 32.14 -13.56
C VAL A 112 -18.22 31.45 -12.48
N CYS A 113 -17.67 31.43 -11.27
CA CYS A 113 -18.26 30.85 -10.08
C CYS A 113 -18.85 31.93 -9.16
N THR A 114 -19.86 31.55 -8.38
CA THR A 114 -20.43 32.38 -7.31
C THR A 114 -19.90 31.95 -5.94
N PHE A 115 -19.86 32.91 -5.03
CA PHE A 115 -19.72 32.65 -3.60
C PHE A 115 -20.95 33.20 -2.90
N ASP A 116 -21.61 32.39 -2.09
CA ASP A 116 -22.71 32.85 -1.26
C ASP A 116 -22.16 33.54 0.00
N THR A 117 -22.20 34.88 0.02
CA THR A 117 -21.80 35.67 1.20
C THR A 117 -22.71 35.45 2.40
N THR A 118 -23.92 34.92 2.21
CA THR A 118 -24.85 34.63 3.31
C THR A 118 -24.50 33.33 4.04
N ARG A 119 -23.60 32.52 3.47
CA ARG A 119 -22.93 31.39 4.13
C ARG A 119 -21.56 31.75 4.72
N TYR A 120 -21.31 33.02 5.04
CA TYR A 120 -20.27 33.37 6.03
C TYR A 120 -20.72 32.97 7.44
N ASP A 121 -21.28 31.77 7.58
CA ASP A 121 -21.35 31.10 8.85
C ASP A 121 -19.94 30.54 9.10
N SER A 122 -19.26 31.07 10.10
CA SER A 122 -18.00 30.55 10.62
C SER A 122 -18.07 29.08 11.06
N SER A 123 -19.26 28.47 11.04
CA SER A 123 -19.48 27.03 11.23
C SER A 123 -19.34 26.17 9.96
N LEU A 124 -19.36 26.77 8.76
CA LEU A 124 -19.16 26.04 7.51
C LEU A 124 -17.65 25.85 7.26
N PRO A 125 -17.17 24.60 7.15
CA PRO A 125 -15.75 24.35 7.01
C PRO A 125 -15.32 24.77 5.59
N TYR A 126 -14.74 25.98 5.48
CA TYR A 126 -13.86 26.30 4.37
C TYR A 126 -12.71 25.28 4.42
N GLY A 127 -12.82 24.27 3.57
CA GLY A 127 -12.13 23.01 3.74
C GLY A 127 -13.02 21.98 4.42
N ARG A 128 -13.93 21.35 3.66
CA ARG A 128 -14.28 19.96 3.96
C ARG A 128 -12.95 19.23 4.08
N ASN A 129 -12.56 18.90 5.31
CA ASN A 129 -11.43 18.05 5.58
C ASN A 129 -11.79 16.71 4.96
N CYS A 130 -11.32 16.50 3.74
CA CYS A 130 -11.36 15.22 3.07
C CYS A 130 -10.35 14.34 3.77
N SER A 131 -10.77 13.79 4.90
CA SER A 131 -10.18 12.55 5.38
C SER A 131 -10.36 11.54 4.27
N LEU A 132 -9.24 11.06 3.70
CA LEU A 132 -9.25 9.79 2.98
C LEU A 132 -9.84 8.78 3.97
N GLU A 133 -11.13 8.47 3.82
CA GLU A 133 -11.63 7.21 4.30
C GLU A 133 -10.97 6.17 3.41
N TYR A 134 -9.82 5.68 3.84
CA TYR A 134 -9.33 4.36 3.46
C TYR A 134 -10.49 3.42 3.80
N GLY A 135 -11.36 3.18 2.81
CA GLY A 135 -12.66 2.57 3.05
C GLY A 135 -12.49 1.34 3.91
N THR A 136 -13.43 1.09 4.81
CA THR A 136 -13.44 -0.03 5.77
C THR A 136 -13.01 -1.38 5.16
N LEU A 137 -13.28 -1.57 3.86
CA LEU A 137 -12.80 -2.69 3.04
C LEU A 137 -11.27 -2.81 3.03
N THR A 138 -10.52 -1.72 2.83
CA THR A 138 -9.04 -1.73 2.83
C THR A 138 -8.46 -2.12 4.18
N ALA A 139 -9.01 -1.60 5.29
CA ALA A 139 -8.60 -1.98 6.63
C ALA A 139 -8.88 -3.46 6.93
N ALA A 140 -10.03 -3.98 6.47
CA ALA A 140 -10.37 -5.39 6.59
C ALA A 140 -9.42 -6.28 5.77
N PHE A 141 -9.11 -5.91 4.53
CA PHE A 141 -8.14 -6.64 3.70
C PHE A 141 -6.74 -6.64 4.34
N ILE A 142 -6.28 -5.51 4.85
CA ILE A 142 -4.98 -5.41 5.54
C ILE A 142 -5.00 -6.29 6.80
N ALA A 143 -6.07 -6.27 7.59
CA ALA A 143 -6.20 -7.12 8.77
C ALA A 143 -6.15 -8.62 8.42
N VAL A 144 -6.83 -9.03 7.36
CA VAL A 144 -6.79 -10.42 6.86
C VAL A 144 -5.37 -10.80 6.40
N LEU A 145 -4.70 -9.93 5.65
CA LEU A 145 -3.32 -10.15 5.22
C LEU A 145 -2.36 -10.27 6.40
N MET A 146 -2.53 -9.46 7.44
CA MET A 146 -1.73 -9.52 8.67
C MET A 146 -1.97 -10.82 9.44
N ILE A 147 -3.22 -11.27 9.54
CA ILE A 147 -3.55 -12.56 10.19
C ILE A 147 -2.91 -13.72 9.42
N LEU A 148 -3.03 -13.74 8.09
CA LEU A 148 -2.43 -14.78 7.24
C LEU A 148 -0.91 -14.80 7.38
N PHE A 149 -0.27 -13.63 7.39
CA PHE A 149 1.17 -13.53 7.61
C PHE A 149 1.58 -14.06 9.00
N CYS A 150 0.86 -13.70 10.07
CA CYS A 150 1.11 -14.22 11.41
C CYS A 150 0.95 -15.75 11.50
N LEU A 151 -0.04 -16.32 10.80
CA LEU A 151 -0.22 -17.78 10.74
C LEU A 151 0.92 -18.47 9.99
N ILE A 152 1.39 -17.89 8.88
CA ILE A 152 2.52 -18.44 8.13
C ILE A 152 3.80 -18.39 8.98
N VAL A 153 4.05 -17.29 9.66
CA VAL A 153 5.20 -17.13 10.55
C VAL A 153 5.13 -18.11 11.73
N SER A 154 3.96 -18.29 12.35
CA SER A 154 3.82 -19.24 13.46
C SER A 154 4.05 -20.68 13.02
N VAL A 155 3.52 -21.09 11.86
CA VAL A 155 3.79 -22.41 11.27
C VAL A 155 5.29 -22.58 10.97
N TYR A 156 5.94 -21.56 10.40
CA TYR A 156 7.38 -21.61 10.11
C TYR A 156 8.21 -21.78 11.40
N ILE A 157 7.87 -21.05 12.46
CA ILE A 157 8.50 -21.18 13.78
C ILE A 157 8.29 -22.57 14.36
N ILE A 158 7.08 -23.14 14.27
CA ILE A 158 6.80 -24.50 14.74
C ILE A 158 7.63 -25.51 13.97
N ILE A 159 7.71 -25.42 12.64
CA ILE A 159 8.54 -26.30 11.81
C ILE A 159 10.01 -26.18 12.21
N PHE A 160 10.51 -24.97 12.44
CA PHE A 160 11.87 -24.72 12.88
C PHE A 160 12.15 -25.37 14.24
N ILE A 161 11.27 -25.17 15.22
CA ILE A 161 11.36 -25.79 16.54
C ILE A 161 11.34 -27.31 16.42
N MET A 162 10.42 -27.88 15.65
CA MET A 162 10.34 -29.33 15.43
C MET A 162 11.63 -29.89 14.81
N ARG A 163 12.25 -29.19 13.85
CA ARG A 163 13.55 -29.59 13.31
C ARG A 163 14.66 -29.57 14.36
N VAL A 164 14.69 -28.54 15.21
CA VAL A 164 15.66 -28.44 16.31
C VAL A 164 15.45 -29.56 17.33
N VAL A 165 14.20 -29.83 17.72
CA VAL A 165 13.84 -30.89 18.67
C VAL A 165 14.18 -32.27 18.11
N VAL A 166 13.84 -32.56 16.85
CA VAL A 166 14.18 -33.83 16.19
C VAL A 166 15.70 -34.00 16.09
N ALA A 167 16.43 -32.94 15.74
CA ALA A 167 17.89 -32.98 15.70
C ALA A 167 18.49 -33.22 17.10
N ALA A 168 17.96 -32.59 18.14
CA ALA A 168 18.39 -32.79 19.52
C ALA A 168 18.07 -34.22 19.99
N TYR A 169 16.86 -34.71 19.71
CA TYR A 169 16.43 -36.07 20.03
C TYR A 169 17.36 -37.10 19.38
N HIS A 170 17.62 -36.97 18.07
CA HIS A 170 18.54 -37.85 17.36
C HIS A 170 19.96 -37.77 17.95
N LYS A 171 20.44 -36.57 18.29
CA LYS A 171 21.74 -36.39 18.95
C LYS A 171 21.81 -37.13 20.29
N THR A 172 20.76 -37.06 21.12
CA THR A 172 20.70 -37.77 22.41
C THR A 172 20.72 -39.29 22.25
N GLU A 173 19.99 -39.83 21.27
CA GLU A 173 20.02 -41.28 20.99
C GLU A 173 21.40 -41.74 20.49
N HIS A 174 22.06 -40.93 19.64
CA HIS A 174 23.45 -41.21 19.25
C HIS A 174 24.42 -41.23 20.44
N TYR A 175 24.26 -40.32 21.40
CA TYR A 175 25.07 -40.35 22.64
C TYR A 175 24.81 -41.60 23.46
N LYS A 176 23.55 -42.01 23.65
CA LYS A 176 23.19 -43.24 24.39
C LYS A 176 23.75 -44.50 23.72
N LEU A 177 23.67 -44.60 22.39
CA LEU A 177 24.20 -45.74 21.64
C LEU A 177 25.73 -45.82 21.72
N LYS A 178 26.42 -44.67 21.64
CA LYS A 178 27.88 -44.63 21.82
C LYS A 178 28.27 -45.05 23.23
N ASP A 179 27.59 -44.55 24.26
CA ASP A 179 27.88 -44.91 25.64
C ASP A 179 27.65 -46.40 25.92
N LYS A 180 26.53 -46.98 25.45
CA LYS A 180 26.30 -48.44 25.51
C LYS A 180 27.44 -49.22 24.83
N ARG A 181 27.88 -48.79 23.64
CA ARG A 181 29.01 -49.45 22.93
C ARG A 181 30.33 -49.31 23.68
N HIS A 182 30.57 -48.19 24.38
CA HIS A 182 31.76 -48.02 25.23
C HIS A 182 31.70 -48.85 26.51
N ARG A 183 30.51 -49.02 27.11
CA ARG A 183 30.30 -49.91 28.26
C ARG A 183 30.49 -51.37 27.89
N ASN A 184 29.91 -51.85 26.79
CA ASN A 184 30.13 -53.23 26.33
C ASN A 184 31.61 -53.51 26.07
N ARG A 185 32.32 -52.61 25.36
CA ARG A 185 33.77 -52.81 25.12
C ARG A 185 34.61 -52.83 26.39
N ARG A 186 34.20 -52.14 27.46
CA ARG A 186 34.87 -52.24 28.77
C ARG A 186 34.60 -53.59 29.41
N HIS A 187 33.35 -54.05 29.41
CA HIS A 187 33.00 -55.39 29.89
C HIS A 187 33.77 -56.50 29.16
N ASP A 188 33.84 -56.46 27.82
CA ASP A 188 34.58 -57.45 27.03
C ASP A 188 36.07 -57.46 27.40
N PHE A 189 36.65 -56.29 27.67
CA PHE A 189 38.06 -56.17 28.06
C PHE A 189 38.31 -56.67 29.49
N ASP A 190 37.42 -56.37 30.44
CA ASP A 190 37.51 -56.82 31.83
C ASP A 190 37.33 -58.34 31.92
N GLU A 191 36.43 -58.92 31.12
CA GLU A 191 36.25 -60.38 30.99
C GLU A 191 37.50 -61.06 30.42
N TYR A 192 38.05 -60.52 29.33
CA TYR A 192 39.31 -61.02 28.77
C TYR A 192 40.46 -60.94 29.78
N ARG A 193 40.57 -59.84 30.54
CA ARG A 193 41.60 -59.68 31.57
C ARG A 193 41.46 -60.71 32.70
N SER A 194 40.24 -60.94 33.19
CA SER A 194 39.97 -61.96 34.21
C SER A 194 40.40 -63.36 33.75
N SER A 195 40.15 -63.70 32.48
CA SER A 195 40.55 -64.99 31.91
C SER A 195 42.07 -65.16 31.82
N LEU A 196 42.82 -64.08 31.61
CA LEU A 196 44.29 -64.11 31.63
C LEU A 196 44.83 -64.30 33.04
N ASP A 197 44.27 -63.59 34.03
CA ASP A 197 44.69 -63.69 35.42
C ASP A 197 44.44 -65.12 35.97
N GLU A 198 43.30 -65.74 35.63
CA GLU A 198 42.97 -67.12 36.01
C GLU A 198 43.95 -68.14 35.40
N ASN A 199 44.23 -68.03 34.10
CA ASN A 199 45.20 -68.90 33.43
C ASN A 199 46.64 -68.72 33.96
N SER A 200 47.03 -67.50 34.34
CA SER A 200 48.33 -67.24 34.98
C SER A 200 48.45 -67.91 36.35
N MET A 201 47.37 -67.93 37.15
CA MET A 201 47.38 -68.64 38.44
C MET A 201 47.52 -70.15 38.27
N ILE A 202 46.80 -70.72 37.29
CA ILE A 202 46.89 -72.15 36.97
C ILE A 202 48.33 -72.54 36.57
N LEU A 203 48.96 -71.74 35.71
CA LEU A 203 50.37 -71.96 35.32
C LEU A 203 51.32 -71.87 36.52
N SER A 204 51.13 -70.90 37.42
CA SER A 204 52.01 -70.77 38.60
C SER A 204 51.92 -71.94 39.58
N ASN A 205 50.73 -72.52 39.76
CA ASN A 205 50.54 -73.67 40.65
C ASN A 205 51.14 -74.97 40.07
N ASP A 206 51.13 -75.14 38.74
CA ASP A 206 51.70 -76.32 38.08
C ASP A 206 53.23 -76.38 38.17
N TYR A 207 53.91 -75.22 38.33
CA TYR A 207 55.35 -75.17 38.60
C TYR A 207 55.72 -75.49 40.07
N THR A 208 54.82 -75.32 41.03
CA THR A 208 55.11 -75.55 42.46
C THR A 208 54.90 -76.99 42.95
N VAL A 209 54.37 -77.88 42.10
CA VAL A 209 54.00 -79.26 42.48
C VAL A 209 55.06 -80.31 42.06
N LYS A 210 56.23 -79.88 41.57
CA LYS A 210 57.26 -80.79 41.01
C LYS A 210 58.53 -81.02 41.84
N ASP A 211 58.63 -80.52 43.07
CA ASP A 211 59.78 -80.77 43.96
C ASP A 211 59.40 -81.53 45.24
#